data_AF-A0A3M1XV66-F1
#
_entry.id   AF-A0A3M1XV66-F1
#
_cell.length_a   1.000
_cell.length_b   1.000
_cell.length_c   1.000
_cell.angle_alpha   90.00
_cell.angle_beta   90.00
_cell.angle_gamma   90.00
#
_symmetry.space_group_name_H-M   'P 1'
#
loop_
_entity.id
_entity.type
_entity.pdbx_description
1 polymer ?
#
loop_
_entity_poly.entity_id
_entity_poly.type
_entity_poly.pdbx_seq_one_letter_code
_entity_poly.pdbx_strand_id
1 'polypeptide(L)'
;GAWLVVRFPAGRRVVYPKEGYAYHPGESLGEGIVVGQVSGSRWRDPRALPGRTYRYLLVPVDWASGQPHYKLDRSRMVSVHTPELFPGVVGQPLLDSLVAHFKPAHVLPYSQARDTLFARIYLENDSLRGVYSGYTIWLDPNQDPTTFAFQHHINTEHTWPQSKGAGSGNPRSDMHHLFPVRDNVNSARGNLPFAEIDDAETDRWYRRSQVLQSIPSQFIDEYSEKDNDQPRFEPREDHKGNAARAMFYFYTMYRAEADAADPTFFPLQKAVLRRWHSLDPVDSLELVRTFKIATYQDGKPNPFVVDTTLVRRAYFPELYGSSVALLSFSGVYVGPEIQLDWETASEKRVEGFRVFRRREDSGRFVLLADYLSDPALLAMGGPQQGAHYTLVDSTPVANHAYVYRLVAQGLDGDSLFLGDLSVVAGQPTGIESASSPEPARFQLAPAYPNPFNGQLVVPVEVETSGAAVALTVLDVLGRRVRHLFSGRLSPGRHLFRWNAADGNGRAVPSGIYFIRLQSGPRVQVRKVILIR
;
A
#
# COMPACT_ATOMS: atom_id res chain seq x y z
N GLY A 1 -3.49 33.50 -10.95
CA GLY A 1 -3.91 33.56 -9.54
C GLY A 1 -4.02 32.14 -9.01
N ALA A 2 -3.40 31.84 -7.87
CA ALA A 2 -3.38 30.49 -7.30
C ALA A 2 -4.58 30.28 -6.35
N TRP A 3 -5.17 29.08 -6.36
CA TRP A 3 -6.31 28.70 -5.52
C TRP A 3 -5.97 27.45 -4.72
N LEU A 4 -6.31 27.44 -3.43
CA LEU A 4 -6.39 26.23 -2.62
C LEU A 4 -7.81 25.67 -2.75
N VAL A 5 -7.96 24.44 -3.24
CA VAL A 5 -9.26 23.76 -3.34
C VAL A 5 -9.33 22.68 -2.26
N VAL A 6 -10.10 22.93 -1.22
CA VAL A 6 -10.39 21.93 -0.18
C VAL A 6 -11.70 21.23 -0.55
N ARG A 7 -11.69 19.90 -0.64
CA ARG A 7 -12.89 19.10 -0.86
C ARG A 7 -13.26 18.39 0.43
N PHE A 8 -14.49 18.60 0.87
CA PHE A 8 -15.04 17.89 2.02
C PHE A 8 -15.82 16.65 1.55
N PRO A 9 -15.97 15.61 2.41
CA PRO A 9 -16.63 14.34 2.08
C PRO A 9 -18.05 14.48 1.50
N ALA A 10 -18.76 15.58 1.80
CA ALA A 10 -20.12 15.85 1.31
C ALA A 10 -20.19 16.53 -0.08
N GLY A 11 -19.15 16.43 -0.91
CA GLY A 11 -19.15 17.03 -2.26
C GLY A 11 -19.04 18.57 -2.30
N ARG A 12 -18.92 19.23 -1.15
CA ARG A 12 -18.71 20.69 -1.07
C ARG A 12 -17.28 21.03 -1.51
N ARG A 13 -17.18 21.94 -2.48
CA ARG A 13 -15.93 22.58 -2.90
C ARG A 13 -15.82 23.92 -2.21
N VAL A 14 -14.79 24.10 -1.39
CA VAL A 14 -14.41 25.44 -0.92
C VAL A 14 -13.21 25.87 -1.74
N VAL A 15 -13.44 26.81 -2.64
CA VAL A 15 -12.39 27.65 -3.21
C VAL A 15 -12.20 28.75 -2.17
N TYR A 16 -11.01 28.91 -1.61
CA TYR A 16 -10.73 30.03 -0.72
C TYR A 16 -10.31 31.26 -1.54
N PRO A 17 -11.19 32.24 -1.82
CA PRO A 17 -10.77 33.62 -1.78
C PRO A 17 -10.72 34.06 -0.31
N LYS A 18 -9.95 35.11 -0.07
CA LYS A 18 -9.79 35.82 1.19
C LYS A 18 -11.14 36.01 1.94
N GLU A 19 -11.14 35.61 3.23
CA GLU A 19 -12.08 35.96 4.33
C GLU A 19 -13.45 35.23 4.46
N GLY A 20 -13.70 34.70 5.69
CA GLY A 20 -15.02 34.65 6.33
C GLY A 20 -15.79 33.31 6.34
N TYR A 21 -15.45 32.35 7.21
CA TYR A 21 -16.37 31.29 7.65
C TYR A 21 -15.96 30.73 9.02
N ALA A 22 -16.91 30.50 9.94
CA ALA A 22 -16.65 29.98 11.29
C ALA A 22 -17.26 28.57 11.47
N TYR A 23 -16.53 27.67 12.12
CA TYR A 23 -16.93 26.28 12.44
C TYR A 23 -16.58 25.92 13.90
N HIS A 24 -17.24 24.87 14.44
CA HIS A 24 -17.19 24.50 15.86
C HIS A 24 -15.94 23.68 16.26
N PRO A 25 -15.43 23.82 17.51
CA PRO A 25 -14.27 23.07 17.99
C PRO A 25 -14.59 21.58 18.19
N GLY A 26 -13.76 20.69 17.62
CA GLY A 26 -13.83 19.24 17.84
C GLY A 26 -14.10 18.36 16.61
N GLU A 27 -14.40 18.95 15.45
CA GLU A 27 -14.54 18.19 14.19
C GLU A 27 -13.19 17.93 13.51
N SER A 28 -12.92 16.67 13.15
CA SER A 28 -11.88 16.31 12.18
C SER A 28 -12.39 16.64 10.77
N LEU A 29 -11.86 17.70 10.17
CA LEU A 29 -12.35 18.25 8.90
C LEU A 29 -11.51 17.78 7.69
N GLY A 30 -11.50 16.47 7.43
CA GLY A 30 -11.23 15.87 6.11
C GLY A 30 -9.87 16.13 5.42
N GLU A 31 -9.73 15.54 4.23
CA GLU A 31 -8.51 15.55 3.40
C GLU A 31 -8.49 16.73 2.40
N GLY A 32 -7.34 17.40 2.24
CA GLY A 32 -7.14 18.46 1.24
C GLY A 32 -6.28 18.00 0.05
N ILE A 33 -6.59 18.47 -1.17
CA ILE A 33 -5.80 18.22 -2.39
C ILE A 33 -5.22 19.56 -2.88
N VAL A 34 -3.90 19.67 -2.94
CA VAL A 34 -3.23 20.86 -3.54
C VAL A 34 -2.82 20.53 -4.97
N VAL A 35 -3.27 21.34 -5.93
CA VAL A 35 -2.94 21.22 -7.36
C VAL A 35 -2.22 22.48 -7.85
N GLY A 36 -0.95 22.36 -8.24
CA GLY A 36 -0.29 23.30 -9.17
C GLY A 36 0.51 24.48 -8.59
N GLN A 37 1.48 24.93 -9.40
CA GLN A 37 2.62 25.84 -9.16
C GLN A 37 2.38 27.08 -8.28
N VAL A 38 3.37 27.41 -7.43
CA VAL A 38 3.33 28.62 -6.58
C VAL A 38 4.61 29.44 -6.71
N SER A 39 4.50 30.62 -7.34
CA SER A 39 5.26 31.80 -6.92
C SER A 39 4.33 32.72 -6.11
N GLY A 40 4.80 33.20 -4.95
CA GLY A 40 4.25 34.41 -4.31
C GLY A 40 3.18 34.30 -3.20
N SER A 41 2.86 33.15 -2.58
CA SER A 41 1.86 33.13 -1.47
C SER A 41 2.36 32.51 -0.16
N ARG A 42 1.77 32.95 0.99
CA ARG A 42 2.06 32.51 2.37
C ARG A 42 1.82 31.01 2.64
N TRP A 43 1.29 30.27 1.66
CA TRP A 43 1.00 28.84 1.73
C TRP A 43 2.00 28.00 0.92
N ARG A 44 3.23 28.50 0.74
CA ARG A 44 4.31 27.76 0.09
C ARG A 44 4.87 26.70 1.02
N ASP A 45 4.71 25.43 0.66
CA ASP A 45 5.57 24.36 1.17
C ASP A 45 6.82 24.28 0.28
N PRO A 46 8.02 24.57 0.80
CA PRO A 46 9.25 24.54 0.01
C PRO A 46 9.60 23.13 -0.52
N ARG A 47 8.93 22.08 -0.05
CA ARG A 47 9.11 20.68 -0.50
C ARG A 47 8.18 20.29 -1.65
N ALA A 48 7.17 21.11 -1.97
CA ALA A 48 6.21 20.82 -3.03
C ALA A 48 6.80 21.14 -4.42
N LEU A 49 6.71 20.18 -5.35
CA LEU A 49 7.24 20.31 -6.71
C LEU A 49 6.17 20.78 -7.72
N PRO A 50 6.56 21.53 -8.77
CA PRO A 50 5.66 21.92 -9.86
C PRO A 50 4.95 20.73 -10.52
N GLY A 51 3.65 20.86 -10.79
CA GLY A 51 2.87 19.86 -11.55
C GLY A 51 2.45 18.59 -10.79
N ARG A 52 2.75 18.51 -9.49
CA ARG A 52 2.41 17.37 -8.63
C ARG A 52 1.20 17.67 -7.74
N THR A 53 0.46 16.63 -7.39
CA THR A 53 -0.70 16.69 -6.50
C THR A 53 -0.35 16.10 -5.15
N TYR A 54 -0.55 16.87 -4.09
CA TYR A 54 -0.20 16.47 -2.72
C TYR A 54 -1.43 16.49 -1.81
N ARG A 55 -1.51 15.51 -0.90
CA ARG A 55 -2.41 15.47 0.25
C ARG A 55 -1.68 16.03 1.45
N TYR A 56 -2.37 16.87 2.19
CA TYR A 56 -1.90 17.40 3.48
C TYR A 56 -2.98 17.17 4.53
N LEU A 57 -2.55 16.95 5.78
CA LEU A 57 -3.43 17.05 6.94
C LEU A 57 -3.54 18.54 7.34
N LEU A 58 -4.75 19.04 7.52
CA LEU A 58 -4.99 20.35 8.13
C LEU A 58 -5.09 20.19 9.63
N VAL A 59 -4.29 20.93 10.38
CA VAL A 59 -4.28 20.88 11.84
C VAL A 59 -4.77 22.21 12.40
N PRO A 60 -5.76 22.21 13.31
CA PRO A 60 -6.20 23.43 13.98
C PRO A 60 -5.05 24.02 14.79
N VAL A 61 -4.89 25.34 14.74
CA VAL A 61 -3.96 26.09 15.58
C VAL A 61 -4.75 27.09 16.40
N ASP A 62 -4.52 27.09 17.70
CA ASP A 62 -5.26 27.92 18.63
C ASP A 62 -4.57 29.27 18.86
N TRP A 63 -5.31 30.37 18.81
CA TRP A 63 -4.93 31.64 19.45
C TRP A 63 -6.11 32.63 19.63
N ALA A 64 -6.39 32.95 20.89
CA ALA A 64 -7.01 34.14 21.54
C ALA A 64 -8.10 35.03 20.89
N SER A 65 -8.45 34.91 19.61
CA SER A 65 -9.32 35.86 18.90
C SER A 65 -10.66 35.29 18.40
N GLY A 66 -10.98 34.04 18.78
CA GLY A 66 -12.30 33.44 18.51
C GLY A 66 -12.59 33.08 17.06
N GLN A 67 -11.57 32.99 16.19
CA GLN A 67 -11.67 32.54 14.80
C GLN A 67 -10.78 31.29 14.59
N PRO A 68 -11.28 30.20 13.98
CA PRO A 68 -10.48 29.01 13.75
C PRO A 68 -9.41 29.26 12.66
N HIS A 69 -8.15 29.14 13.04
CA HIS A 69 -7.02 29.13 12.10
C HIS A 69 -6.50 27.69 11.94
N TYR A 70 -6.08 27.33 10.73
CA TYR A 70 -5.48 26.03 10.44
C TYR A 70 -4.07 26.23 9.88
N LYS A 71 -3.18 25.27 10.15
CA LYS A 71 -1.89 25.13 9.48
C LYS A 71 -1.86 23.83 8.69
N LEU A 72 -1.14 23.84 7.57
CA LEU A 72 -0.78 22.60 6.89
C LEU A 72 0.20 21.83 7.80
N ASP A 73 -0.14 20.61 8.16
CA ASP A 73 0.85 19.69 8.70
C ASP A 73 1.69 19.17 7.55
N ARG A 74 2.84 19.82 7.42
CA ARG A 74 3.88 19.53 6.44
C ARG A 74 4.51 18.15 6.69
N SER A 75 4.51 17.64 7.91
CA SER A 75 5.11 16.33 8.22
C SER A 75 4.32 15.17 7.57
N ARG A 76 3.03 15.37 7.28
CA ARG A 76 2.12 14.37 6.69
C ARG A 76 1.79 14.64 5.22
N MET A 77 2.77 15.13 4.48
CA MET A 77 2.64 15.34 3.03
C MET A 77 2.69 13.98 2.30
N VAL A 78 1.63 13.62 1.59
CA VAL A 78 1.58 12.38 0.78
C VAL A 78 1.34 12.74 -0.68
N SER A 79 2.16 12.24 -1.60
CA SER A 79 1.93 12.35 -3.05
C SER A 79 0.68 11.52 -3.41
N VAL A 80 -0.35 12.15 -3.98
CA VAL A 80 -1.66 11.49 -4.26
C VAL A 80 -1.67 10.82 -5.63
N HIS A 81 -0.69 11.14 -6.46
CA HIS A 81 -0.47 10.55 -7.76
C HIS A 81 1.00 10.74 -8.08
N THR A 82 1.80 9.70 -7.86
CA THR A 82 3.01 9.61 -8.66
C THR A 82 2.59 9.05 -10.01
N PRO A 83 2.75 9.79 -11.13
CA PRO A 83 2.54 9.20 -12.43
C PRO A 83 3.45 7.97 -12.56
N GLU A 84 2.85 6.83 -12.89
CA GLU A 84 3.57 5.60 -13.18
C GLU A 84 4.59 5.88 -14.29
N LEU A 85 5.86 5.60 -14.02
CA LEU A 85 6.92 5.78 -15.01
C LEU A 85 6.84 4.64 -16.03
N PHE A 86 6.80 4.98 -17.31
CA PHE A 86 6.68 4.02 -18.42
C PHE A 86 5.48 3.08 -18.28
N PRO A 87 4.24 3.61 -18.19
CA PRO A 87 3.07 2.82 -17.82
C PRO A 87 2.90 1.58 -18.69
N GLY A 88 2.61 0.43 -18.06
CA GLY A 88 2.44 -0.85 -18.75
C GLY A 88 3.72 -1.56 -19.21
N VAL A 89 4.89 -0.92 -19.08
CA VAL A 89 6.19 -1.56 -19.36
C VAL A 89 6.68 -2.30 -18.10
N VAL A 90 7.20 -3.52 -18.27
CA VAL A 90 7.67 -4.39 -17.18
C VAL A 90 8.97 -5.11 -17.56
N GLY A 91 9.64 -5.74 -16.59
CA GLY A 91 10.80 -6.60 -16.79
C GLY A 91 11.98 -5.89 -17.46
N GLN A 92 12.68 -6.59 -18.36
CA GLN A 92 13.87 -6.07 -19.02
C GLN A 92 13.61 -4.80 -19.86
N PRO A 93 12.53 -4.69 -20.66
CA PRO A 93 12.21 -3.43 -21.36
C PRO A 93 12.06 -2.22 -20.42
N LEU A 94 11.52 -2.43 -19.22
CA LEU A 94 11.43 -1.38 -18.21
C LEU A 94 12.81 -1.01 -17.67
N LEU A 95 13.66 -2.00 -17.39
CA LEU A 95 15.03 -1.78 -16.94
C LEU A 95 15.85 -0.97 -17.95
N ASP A 96 15.74 -1.30 -19.24
CA ASP A 96 16.42 -0.56 -20.32
C ASP A 96 15.92 0.89 -20.38
N SER A 97 14.60 1.09 -20.26
CA SER A 97 13.98 2.42 -20.20
C SER A 97 14.46 3.23 -19.00
N LEU A 98 14.59 2.59 -17.83
CA LEU A 98 15.11 3.23 -16.62
C LEU A 98 16.55 3.67 -16.79
N VAL A 99 17.43 2.82 -17.34
CA VAL A 99 18.83 3.19 -17.60
C VAL A 99 18.91 4.36 -18.57
N ALA A 100 18.19 4.31 -19.69
CA ALA A 100 18.21 5.35 -20.71
C ALA A 100 17.82 6.74 -20.16
N HIS A 101 16.84 6.80 -19.26
CA HIS A 101 16.30 8.07 -18.78
C HIS A 101 16.90 8.53 -17.44
N PHE A 102 17.33 7.61 -16.58
CA PHE A 102 17.71 7.91 -15.19
C PHE A 102 19.19 7.68 -14.85
N LYS A 103 20.00 7.00 -15.68
CA LYS A 103 21.45 6.91 -15.44
C LYS A 103 22.14 8.25 -15.73
N PRO A 104 22.80 8.91 -14.76
CA PRO A 104 23.53 10.15 -15.02
C PRO A 104 24.79 9.89 -15.85
N ALA A 105 25.01 10.74 -16.85
CA ALA A 105 26.26 10.79 -17.62
C ALA A 105 27.34 11.55 -16.83
N HIS A 106 26.93 12.58 -16.08
CA HIS A 106 27.81 13.40 -15.27
C HIS A 106 27.39 13.34 -13.80
N VAL A 107 28.37 13.06 -12.95
CA VAL A 107 28.28 13.20 -11.50
C VAL A 107 29.47 14.01 -11.00
N LEU A 108 29.37 14.57 -9.80
CA LEU A 108 30.48 15.27 -9.17
C LEU A 108 31.68 14.33 -8.95
N PRO A 109 32.93 14.84 -8.98
CA PRO A 109 34.09 14.10 -8.51
C PRO A 109 33.88 13.62 -7.08
N TYR A 110 34.42 12.44 -6.76
CA TYR A 110 34.12 11.72 -5.51
C TYR A 110 34.22 12.57 -4.22
N SER A 111 35.26 13.41 -4.07
CA SER A 111 35.39 14.31 -2.92
C SER A 111 34.21 15.29 -2.84
N GLN A 112 33.96 16.01 -3.95
CA GLN A 112 32.90 17.01 -4.04
C GLN A 112 31.50 16.41 -3.87
N ALA A 113 31.29 15.19 -4.38
CA ALA A 113 30.03 14.46 -4.19
C ALA A 113 29.76 14.23 -2.70
N ARG A 114 30.76 13.79 -1.94
CA ARG A 114 30.62 13.55 -0.49
C ARG A 114 30.43 14.85 0.29
N ASP A 115 31.18 15.89 -0.04
CA ASP A 115 31.05 17.20 0.62
C ASP A 115 29.66 17.78 0.39
N THR A 116 29.15 17.67 -0.84
CA THR A 116 27.80 18.07 -1.20
C THR A 116 26.74 17.23 -0.48
N LEU A 117 26.93 15.91 -0.44
CA LEU A 117 26.04 14.99 0.27
C LEU A 117 25.86 15.41 1.73
N PHE A 118 26.96 15.68 2.43
CA PHE A 118 26.92 16.00 3.86
C PHE A 118 26.39 17.41 4.10
N ALA A 119 26.92 18.42 3.41
CA ALA A 119 26.59 19.82 3.70
C ALA A 119 25.29 20.32 3.07
N ARG A 120 24.79 19.70 2.00
CA ARG A 120 23.65 20.21 1.22
C ARG A 120 22.46 19.25 1.17
N ILE A 121 22.71 17.94 1.23
CA ILE A 121 21.66 16.92 1.09
C ILE A 121 21.16 16.45 2.47
N TYR A 122 22.08 16.07 3.36
CA TYR A 122 21.77 15.43 4.65
C TYR A 122 21.84 16.36 5.87
N LEU A 123 22.37 17.59 5.73
CA LEU A 123 22.38 18.57 6.81
C LEU A 123 20.96 19.10 7.10
N GLU A 124 20.51 18.95 8.33
CA GLU A 124 19.21 19.45 8.82
C GLU A 124 19.41 20.23 10.12
N ASN A 125 19.08 21.52 10.13
CA ASN A 125 19.27 22.41 11.30
C ASN A 125 20.68 22.27 11.92
N ASP A 126 21.71 22.41 11.08
CA ASP A 126 23.14 22.27 11.42
C ASP A 126 23.56 20.89 11.95
N SER A 127 22.67 19.90 11.88
CA SER A 127 22.92 18.54 12.37
C SER A 127 23.04 17.56 11.21
N LEU A 128 24.09 16.75 11.23
CA LEU A 128 24.32 15.63 10.32
C LEU A 128 24.06 14.31 11.08
N ARG A 129 22.99 13.61 10.70
CA ARG A 129 22.58 12.33 11.32
C ARG A 129 22.94 11.15 10.43
N GLY A 130 23.69 10.20 10.98
CA GLY A 130 24.05 8.95 10.32
C GLY A 130 22.89 7.97 10.25
N VAL A 131 22.74 7.27 9.12
CA VAL A 131 21.52 6.50 8.81
C VAL A 131 21.40 5.16 9.55
N TYR A 132 22.50 4.42 9.73
CA TYR A 132 22.47 3.08 10.36
C TYR A 132 22.48 3.09 11.89
N SER A 133 22.84 4.18 12.56
CA SER A 133 22.76 4.22 14.04
C SER A 133 21.98 5.42 14.57
N GLY A 134 21.64 6.39 13.72
CA GLY A 134 21.09 7.67 14.20
C GLY A 134 22.10 8.53 14.96
N TYR A 135 23.40 8.17 14.98
CA TYR A 135 24.45 9.01 15.57
C TYR A 135 24.46 10.37 14.86
N THR A 136 24.41 11.44 15.63
CA THR A 136 24.24 12.80 15.12
C THR A 136 25.36 13.68 15.62
N ILE A 137 25.89 14.49 14.73
CA ILE A 137 26.90 15.51 15.02
C ILE A 137 26.39 16.87 14.55
N TRP A 138 26.85 17.94 15.19
CA TRP A 138 26.83 19.26 14.56
C TRP A 138 27.88 19.28 13.43
N LEU A 139 27.62 19.98 12.32
CA LEU A 139 28.57 20.13 11.23
C LEU A 139 29.04 21.59 11.12
N ASP A 140 30.33 21.85 11.34
CA ASP A 140 30.88 23.21 11.26
C ASP A 140 30.83 23.74 9.83
N PRO A 141 30.10 24.83 9.55
CA PRO A 141 29.99 25.38 8.19
C PRO A 141 31.30 26.01 7.69
N ASN A 142 32.30 26.21 8.56
CA ASN A 142 33.60 26.82 8.20
C ASN A 142 34.69 25.79 7.92
N GLN A 143 34.41 24.50 8.07
CA GLN A 143 35.36 23.43 7.82
C GLN A 143 34.92 22.57 6.64
N ASP A 144 35.88 21.83 6.07
CA ASP A 144 35.56 20.83 5.06
C ASP A 144 34.60 19.78 5.66
N PRO A 145 33.39 19.60 5.08
CA PRO A 145 32.33 18.88 5.75
C PRO A 145 32.63 17.39 5.93
N THR A 146 33.30 16.75 4.96
CA THR A 146 33.63 15.33 5.10
C THR A 146 34.83 15.08 6.01
N THR A 147 35.82 15.98 5.99
CA THR A 147 36.96 15.95 6.91
C THR A 147 36.49 16.16 8.36
N PHE A 148 35.68 17.18 8.61
CA PHE A 148 35.11 17.46 9.93
C PHE A 148 34.24 16.29 10.40
N ALA A 149 33.31 15.82 9.56
CA ALA A 149 32.47 14.68 9.90
C ALA A 149 33.28 13.43 10.26
N PHE A 150 34.37 13.15 9.53
CA PHE A 150 35.25 12.02 9.82
C PHE A 150 35.96 12.14 11.17
N GLN A 151 36.48 13.33 11.51
CA GLN A 151 37.06 13.60 12.84
C GLN A 151 36.03 13.43 13.97
N HIS A 152 34.75 13.56 13.65
CA HIS A 152 33.61 13.34 14.53
C HIS A 152 32.88 12.01 14.26
N HIS A 153 33.60 10.98 13.79
CA HIS A 153 33.12 9.60 13.66
C HIS A 153 31.97 9.38 12.65
N ILE A 154 31.75 10.27 11.68
CA ILE A 154 30.86 10.05 10.54
C ILE A 154 31.69 9.84 9.27
N ASN A 155 31.48 8.71 8.60
CA ASN A 155 32.07 8.39 7.31
C ASN A 155 30.98 8.30 6.23
N THR A 156 31.37 8.29 4.97
CA THR A 156 30.45 8.04 3.85
C THR A 156 30.31 6.54 3.64
N GLU A 157 29.09 6.06 3.76
CA GLU A 157 28.66 4.72 3.41
C GLU A 157 28.41 4.61 1.91
N HIS A 158 28.86 3.51 1.33
CA HIS A 158 28.53 3.07 -0.02
C HIS A 158 27.52 1.95 0.08
N THR A 159 26.23 2.27 0.16
CA THR A 159 25.19 1.24 0.33
C THR A 159 25.27 0.16 -0.73
N TRP A 160 25.71 0.48 -1.95
CA TRP A 160 26.33 -0.53 -2.80
C TRP A 160 27.86 -0.54 -2.63
N PRO A 161 28.50 -1.62 -2.12
CA PRO A 161 29.92 -1.58 -1.75
C PRO A 161 30.88 -1.25 -2.90
N GLN A 162 31.92 -0.46 -2.62
CA GLN A 162 32.97 -0.15 -3.62
C GLN A 162 33.63 -1.40 -4.20
N SER A 163 33.83 -2.45 -3.40
CA SER A 163 34.40 -3.73 -3.84
C SER A 163 33.48 -4.55 -4.76
N LYS A 164 32.24 -4.11 -4.98
CA LYS A 164 31.22 -4.80 -5.79
C LYS A 164 30.89 -4.02 -7.07
N GLY A 165 31.85 -3.29 -7.63
CA GLY A 165 31.68 -2.54 -8.88
C GLY A 165 31.49 -1.03 -8.71
N ALA A 166 31.45 -0.52 -7.47
CA ALA A 166 31.37 0.92 -7.19
C ALA A 166 32.74 1.58 -6.88
N GLY A 167 33.86 0.97 -7.26
CA GLY A 167 35.20 1.42 -6.84
C GLY A 167 35.76 2.62 -7.61
N SER A 168 35.18 3.01 -8.74
CA SER A 168 35.67 4.11 -9.58
C SER A 168 34.56 4.74 -10.42
N GLY A 169 34.88 5.86 -11.09
CA GLY A 169 33.99 6.54 -12.03
C GLY A 169 32.68 7.04 -11.42
N ASN A 170 31.65 7.13 -12.26
CA ASN A 170 30.29 7.50 -11.84
C ASN A 170 29.71 6.56 -10.76
N PRO A 171 29.84 5.22 -10.85
CA PRO A 171 29.33 4.31 -9.82
C PRO A 171 29.82 4.67 -8.41
N ARG A 172 31.08 5.12 -8.27
CA ARG A 172 31.64 5.50 -6.97
C ARG A 172 31.05 6.78 -6.39
N SER A 173 30.72 7.74 -7.25
CA SER A 173 30.41 9.11 -6.86
C SER A 173 28.92 9.45 -6.93
N ASP A 174 28.10 8.55 -7.49
CA ASP A 174 26.66 8.71 -7.57
C ASP A 174 26.03 8.76 -6.17
N MET A 175 25.50 9.91 -5.78
CA MET A 175 24.99 10.18 -4.43
C MET A 175 23.71 9.41 -4.10
N HIS A 176 23.00 8.81 -5.06
CA HIS A 176 21.75 8.08 -4.79
C HIS A 176 21.94 6.76 -4.03
N HIS A 177 23.18 6.33 -3.79
CA HIS A 177 23.49 5.18 -2.93
C HIS A 177 24.53 5.50 -1.84
N LEU A 178 24.80 6.79 -1.60
CA LEU A 178 25.74 7.23 -0.57
C LEU A 178 24.99 7.80 0.63
N PHE A 179 25.47 7.50 1.84
CA PHE A 179 24.84 7.97 3.07
C PHE A 179 25.87 8.37 4.14
N PRO A 180 25.57 9.32 5.04
CA PRO A 180 26.37 9.49 6.25
C PRO A 180 26.12 8.31 7.20
N VAL A 181 27.17 7.68 7.70
CA VAL A 181 27.09 6.57 8.66
C VAL A 181 28.22 6.69 9.67
N ARG A 182 27.99 6.28 10.92
CA ARG A 182 29.05 6.27 11.92
C ARG A 182 30.19 5.34 11.50
N ASP A 183 31.43 5.80 11.60
CA ASP A 183 32.65 5.15 11.09
C ASP A 183 32.77 3.66 11.46
N ASN A 184 32.51 3.29 12.71
CA ASN A 184 32.56 1.92 13.20
C ASN A 184 31.41 1.05 12.66
N VAL A 185 30.23 1.64 12.43
CA VAL A 185 29.07 0.95 11.84
C VAL A 185 29.27 0.75 10.34
N ASN A 186 29.81 1.76 9.64
CA ASN A 186 30.23 1.64 8.23
C ASN A 186 31.28 0.52 8.09
N SER A 187 32.28 0.50 8.98
CA SER A 187 33.30 -0.55 9.00
C SER A 187 32.71 -1.93 9.30
N ALA A 188 31.72 -2.01 10.21
CA ALA A 188 31.03 -3.26 10.55
C ALA A 188 30.16 -3.77 9.39
N ARG A 189 29.51 -2.87 8.66
CA ARG A 189 28.71 -3.16 7.47
C ARG A 189 29.61 -3.63 6.32
N GLY A 190 30.74 -2.97 6.09
CA GLY A 190 31.75 -3.38 5.11
C GLY A 190 31.18 -3.63 3.71
N ASN A 191 31.28 -4.87 3.23
CA ASN A 191 30.68 -5.33 1.97
C ASN A 191 29.67 -6.47 2.20
N LEU A 192 29.15 -6.60 3.42
CA LEU A 192 28.21 -7.66 3.78
C LEU A 192 26.90 -7.49 3.00
N PRO A 193 26.26 -8.59 2.57
CA PRO A 193 24.91 -8.53 2.02
C PRO A 193 23.94 -8.05 3.10
N PHE A 194 22.90 -7.34 2.67
CA PHE A 194 21.79 -7.02 3.53
C PHE A 194 20.89 -8.25 3.71
N ALA A 195 20.39 -8.43 4.93
CA ALA A 195 19.45 -9.49 5.27
C ALA A 195 18.61 -9.06 6.49
N GLU A 196 17.47 -9.73 6.65
CA GLU A 196 16.74 -9.75 7.91
C GLU A 196 17.44 -10.76 8.83
N ILE A 197 17.81 -10.33 10.03
CA ILE A 197 18.53 -11.12 11.03
C ILE A 197 17.55 -11.42 12.15
N ASP A 198 17.51 -12.66 12.62
CA ASP A 198 16.77 -12.97 13.84
C ASP A 198 17.52 -12.36 15.04
N ASP A 199 16.82 -11.67 15.95
CA ASP A 199 17.42 -11.09 17.16
C ASP A 199 18.33 -12.06 17.92
N ALA A 200 18.00 -13.37 17.90
CA ALA A 200 18.77 -14.42 18.55
C ALA A 200 20.08 -14.77 17.82
N GLU A 201 20.18 -14.46 16.53
CA GLU A 201 21.37 -14.61 15.69
C GLU A 201 22.23 -13.34 15.66
N THR A 202 21.75 -12.21 16.20
CA THR A 202 22.49 -10.94 16.16
C THR A 202 23.61 -10.86 17.20
N ASP A 203 24.85 -10.84 16.70
CA ASP A 203 26.06 -10.63 17.52
C ASP A 203 26.24 -9.20 18.01
N ARG A 204 25.89 -8.22 17.18
CA ARG A 204 26.17 -6.80 17.47
C ARG A 204 25.04 -5.88 17.07
N TRP A 205 24.67 -5.03 18.02
CA TRP A 205 23.62 -4.03 17.89
C TRP A 205 24.23 -2.63 17.95
N TYR A 206 23.89 -1.75 16.99
CA TYR A 206 24.44 -0.41 16.88
C TYR A 206 23.35 0.67 16.97
N ARG A 207 23.41 1.53 17.99
CA ARG A 207 22.50 2.69 18.13
C ARG A 207 23.22 3.88 18.70
N ARG A 208 23.10 5.04 18.06
CA ARG A 208 23.84 6.27 18.36
C ARG A 208 25.34 5.94 18.49
N SER A 209 25.94 6.22 19.65
CA SER A 209 27.32 5.85 19.97
C SER A 209 27.47 4.46 20.59
N GLN A 210 26.38 3.78 20.93
CA GLN A 210 26.35 2.51 21.65
C GLN A 210 26.59 1.32 20.71
N VAL A 211 27.25 0.30 21.27
CA VAL A 211 27.40 -1.03 20.68
C VAL A 211 27.05 -2.04 21.76
N LEU A 212 26.09 -2.92 21.50
CA LEU A 212 25.70 -4.01 22.42
C LEU A 212 26.03 -5.36 21.79
N GLN A 213 26.27 -6.36 22.65
CA GLN A 213 26.50 -7.76 22.27
C GLN A 213 25.35 -8.68 22.72
N SER A 214 24.24 -8.08 23.17
CA SER A 214 23.06 -8.77 23.66
C SER A 214 21.83 -8.01 23.20
N ILE A 215 20.73 -8.74 23.00
CA ILE A 215 19.44 -8.19 22.54
C ILE A 215 19.04 -6.97 23.40
N PRO A 216 18.78 -5.80 22.78
CA PRO A 216 18.33 -4.60 23.48
C PRO A 216 16.95 -4.79 24.11
N SER A 217 16.75 -4.28 25.33
CA SER A 217 15.44 -4.33 26.01
C SER A 217 14.46 -3.22 25.59
N GLN A 218 14.93 -2.24 24.82
CA GLN A 218 14.16 -1.07 24.38
C GLN A 218 14.73 -0.50 23.09
N PHE A 219 13.87 0.16 22.30
CA PHE A 219 14.22 0.80 21.04
C PHE A 219 14.88 -0.15 20.02
N ILE A 220 14.46 -1.42 20.01
CA ILE A 220 15.07 -2.45 19.16
C ILE A 220 15.09 -2.03 17.69
N ASP A 221 13.98 -1.50 17.19
CA ASP A 221 13.82 -0.94 15.83
C ASP A 221 14.80 0.21 15.48
N GLU A 222 15.43 0.83 16.49
CA GLU A 222 16.43 1.90 16.29
C GLU A 222 17.87 1.38 16.21
N TYR A 223 18.11 0.08 16.34
CA TYR A 223 19.42 -0.52 16.19
C TYR A 223 19.64 -1.03 14.76
N SER A 224 20.88 -0.93 14.30
CA SER A 224 21.38 -1.79 13.22
C SER A 224 21.98 -3.06 13.80
N GLU A 225 21.92 -4.13 13.03
CA GLU A 225 22.32 -5.46 13.48
C GLU A 225 23.38 -6.06 12.58
N LYS A 226 24.25 -6.87 13.19
CA LYS A 226 25.27 -7.62 12.48
C LYS A 226 25.34 -9.02 13.06
N ASP A 227 25.28 -10.00 12.17
CA ASP A 227 25.61 -11.40 12.42
C ASP A 227 27.01 -11.68 11.83
N ASN A 228 27.88 -12.23 12.67
CA ASN A 228 29.25 -12.60 12.34
C ASN A 228 29.36 -14.05 11.87
N ASP A 229 28.49 -14.94 12.37
CA ASP A 229 28.50 -16.37 12.07
C ASP A 229 28.01 -16.63 10.64
N GLN A 230 26.98 -15.91 10.21
CA GLN A 230 26.54 -15.82 8.84
C GLN A 230 26.67 -14.37 8.37
N PRO A 231 27.84 -13.94 7.87
CA PRO A 231 28.16 -12.54 7.66
C PRO A 231 27.11 -11.75 6.86
N ARG A 232 26.26 -11.00 7.57
CA ARG A 232 25.19 -10.17 7.03
C ARG A 232 24.98 -8.93 7.91
N PHE A 233 24.33 -7.92 7.34
CA PHE A 233 24.06 -6.67 8.03
C PHE A 233 22.60 -6.26 7.85
N GLU A 234 22.03 -5.68 8.89
CA GLU A 234 20.67 -5.17 8.89
C GLU A 234 20.65 -3.69 9.31
N PRO A 235 20.16 -2.79 8.45
CA PRO A 235 19.95 -1.40 8.82
C PRO A 235 18.76 -1.28 9.78
N ARG A 236 18.71 -0.16 10.51
CA ARG A 236 17.54 0.25 11.31
C ARG A 236 16.24 0.14 10.50
N GLU A 237 15.13 -0.16 11.17
CA GLU A 237 13.82 -0.33 10.55
C GLU A 237 13.42 0.87 9.70
N ASP A 238 13.67 2.08 10.21
CA ASP A 238 13.37 3.36 9.55
C ASP A 238 14.26 3.71 8.34
N HIS A 239 15.15 2.78 7.94
CA HIS A 239 16.06 2.96 6.82
C HIS A 239 16.11 1.77 5.85
N LYS A 240 15.46 0.65 6.17
CA LYS A 240 15.44 -0.58 5.35
C LYS A 240 15.00 -0.33 3.91
N GLY A 241 13.94 0.46 3.70
CA GLY A 241 13.39 0.79 2.39
C GLY A 241 14.27 1.75 1.60
N ASN A 242 14.90 2.71 2.28
CA ASN A 242 15.88 3.62 1.70
C ASN A 242 17.08 2.84 1.15
N ALA A 243 17.64 1.93 1.96
CA ALA A 243 18.72 1.04 1.54
C ALA A 243 18.29 0.15 0.36
N ALA A 244 17.07 -0.40 0.41
CA ALA A 244 16.53 -1.19 -0.69
C ALA A 244 16.45 -0.40 -2.01
N ARG A 245 15.88 0.80 -1.99
CA ARG A 245 15.76 1.64 -3.19
C ARG A 245 17.12 2.11 -3.72
N ALA A 246 18.10 2.34 -2.85
CA ALA A 246 19.49 2.60 -3.25
C ALA A 246 20.15 1.39 -3.93
N MET A 247 19.93 0.18 -3.41
CA MET A 247 20.43 -1.07 -3.99
C MET A 247 19.80 -1.37 -5.35
N PHE A 248 18.47 -1.25 -5.48
CA PHE A 248 17.77 -1.41 -6.76
C PHE A 248 18.22 -0.35 -7.77
N TYR A 249 18.39 0.91 -7.35
CA TYR A 249 18.92 1.98 -8.18
C TYR A 249 20.30 1.64 -8.73
N PHE A 250 21.26 1.34 -7.83
CA PHE A 250 22.63 1.08 -8.24
C PHE A 250 22.69 -0.09 -9.22
N TYR A 251 22.05 -1.22 -8.86
CA TYR A 251 22.05 -2.40 -9.73
C TYR A 251 21.36 -2.15 -11.07
N THR A 252 20.38 -1.24 -11.14
CA THR A 252 19.77 -0.84 -12.42
C THR A 252 20.75 -0.03 -13.26
N MET A 253 21.30 1.05 -12.70
CA MET A 253 22.11 2.01 -13.46
C MET A 253 23.50 1.47 -13.82
N TYR A 254 24.08 0.63 -12.97
CA TYR A 254 25.47 0.15 -13.06
C TYR A 254 25.54 -1.38 -13.10
N ARG A 255 24.56 -2.02 -13.75
CA ARG A 255 24.46 -3.49 -13.82
C ARG A 255 25.73 -4.14 -14.36
N ALA A 256 26.31 -3.58 -15.42
CA ALA A 256 27.50 -4.15 -16.04
C ALA A 256 28.69 -4.17 -15.07
N GLU A 257 28.88 -3.07 -14.34
CA GLU A 257 29.92 -2.93 -13.32
C GLU A 257 29.66 -3.84 -12.11
N ALA A 258 28.40 -3.97 -11.69
CA ALA A 258 27.97 -4.84 -10.60
C ALA A 258 28.20 -6.32 -10.95
N ASP A 259 27.68 -6.79 -12.07
CA ASP A 259 27.75 -8.18 -12.50
C ASP A 259 29.20 -8.60 -12.82
N ALA A 260 30.02 -7.68 -13.34
CA ALA A 260 31.45 -7.93 -13.56
C ALA A 260 32.22 -8.14 -12.24
N ALA A 261 31.80 -7.48 -11.17
CA ALA A 261 32.45 -7.59 -9.86
C ALA A 261 31.94 -8.79 -9.04
N ASP A 262 30.62 -9.00 -8.99
CA ASP A 262 30.00 -10.15 -8.33
C ASP A 262 28.53 -10.31 -8.80
N PRO A 263 28.24 -11.25 -9.73
CA PRO A 263 26.89 -11.44 -10.26
C PRO A 263 25.93 -12.08 -9.25
N THR A 264 26.42 -12.56 -8.10
CA THR A 264 25.60 -13.22 -7.07
C THR A 264 25.17 -12.27 -5.95
N PHE A 265 25.88 -11.15 -5.78
CA PHE A 265 25.71 -10.24 -4.65
C PHE A 265 24.29 -9.65 -4.57
N PHE A 266 23.74 -9.19 -5.68
CA PHE A 266 22.38 -8.64 -5.70
C PHE A 266 21.29 -9.72 -5.66
N PRO A 267 21.34 -10.80 -6.48
CA PRO A 267 20.37 -11.88 -6.40
C PRO A 267 20.17 -12.46 -5.00
N LEU A 268 21.24 -12.58 -4.20
CA LEU A 268 21.20 -13.10 -2.83
C LEU A 268 20.22 -12.35 -1.91
N GLN A 269 20.15 -11.02 -2.06
CA GLN A 269 19.40 -10.11 -1.20
C GLN A 269 18.19 -9.48 -1.89
N LYS A 270 18.00 -9.70 -3.20
CA LYS A 270 16.92 -9.09 -3.99
C LYS A 270 15.53 -9.27 -3.35
N ALA A 271 15.25 -10.46 -2.82
CA ALA A 271 13.96 -10.79 -2.21
C ALA A 271 13.70 -10.03 -0.90
N VAL A 272 14.71 -9.91 -0.03
CA VAL A 272 14.58 -9.16 1.23
C VAL A 272 14.49 -7.66 0.95
N LEU A 273 15.28 -7.13 0.02
CA LEU A 273 15.21 -5.71 -0.38
C LEU A 273 13.82 -5.34 -0.91
N ARG A 274 13.15 -6.22 -1.67
CA ARG A 274 11.76 -6.01 -2.10
C ARG A 274 10.80 -5.92 -0.91
N ARG A 275 10.98 -6.78 0.10
CA ARG A 275 10.15 -6.77 1.32
C ARG A 275 10.37 -5.46 2.07
N TRP A 276 11.61 -5.06 2.29
CA TRP A 276 11.98 -3.80 2.92
C TRP A 276 11.43 -2.57 2.19
N HIS A 277 11.55 -2.52 0.86
CA HIS A 277 10.92 -1.46 0.06
C HIS A 277 9.40 -1.34 0.29
N SER A 278 8.73 -2.44 0.64
CA SER A 278 7.29 -2.44 0.91
C SER A 278 6.94 -2.08 2.36
N LEU A 279 7.79 -2.45 3.32
CA LEU A 279 7.56 -2.23 4.75
C LEU A 279 8.00 -0.83 5.21
N ASP A 280 9.04 -0.27 4.58
CA ASP A 280 9.52 1.10 4.78
C ASP A 280 9.26 1.92 3.49
N PRO A 281 8.04 2.48 3.34
CA PRO A 281 7.66 3.24 2.16
C PRO A 281 8.45 4.55 2.04
N VAL A 282 8.51 5.11 0.82
CA VAL A 282 9.15 6.40 0.57
C VAL A 282 8.51 7.49 1.43
N ASP A 283 9.33 8.18 2.21
CA ASP A 283 8.90 9.32 3.02
C ASP A 283 9.20 10.67 2.34
N SER A 284 8.77 11.75 3.00
CA SER A 284 8.97 13.10 2.46
C SER A 284 10.44 13.53 2.39
N LEU A 285 11.30 13.02 3.28
CA LEU A 285 12.73 13.38 3.31
C LEU A 285 13.47 12.69 2.18
N GLU A 286 13.23 11.40 1.96
CA GLU A 286 13.81 10.65 0.85
C GLU A 286 13.39 11.22 -0.50
N LEU A 287 12.09 11.56 -0.66
CA LEU A 287 11.59 12.20 -1.87
C LEU A 287 12.27 13.57 -2.12
N VAL A 288 12.47 14.38 -1.07
CA VAL A 288 13.18 15.66 -1.22
C VAL A 288 14.65 15.43 -1.57
N ARG A 289 15.32 14.48 -0.91
CA ARG A 289 16.75 14.21 -1.12
C ARG A 289 17.03 13.71 -2.53
N THR A 290 16.19 12.82 -3.09
CA THR A 290 16.39 12.33 -4.46
C THR A 290 16.37 13.48 -5.49
N PHE A 291 15.48 14.46 -5.34
CA PHE A 291 15.45 15.62 -6.24
C PHE A 291 16.56 16.64 -5.95
N LYS A 292 17.00 16.79 -4.70
CA LYS A 292 18.20 17.60 -4.39
C LYS A 292 19.45 16.99 -5.03
N ILE A 293 19.65 15.68 -4.90
CA ILE A 293 20.75 14.95 -5.54
C ILE A 293 20.70 15.12 -7.05
N ALA A 294 19.50 15.00 -7.65
CA ALA A 294 19.30 15.15 -9.08
C ALA A 294 19.89 16.46 -9.64
N THR A 295 19.86 17.56 -8.88
CA THR A 295 20.45 18.85 -9.32
C THR A 295 21.96 18.80 -9.60
N TYR A 296 22.65 17.77 -9.08
CA TYR A 296 24.08 17.52 -9.27
C TYR A 296 24.36 16.32 -10.21
N GLN A 297 23.31 15.66 -10.72
CA GLN A 297 23.40 14.43 -11.50
C GLN A 297 22.45 14.47 -12.71
N ASP A 298 22.67 15.44 -13.60
CA ASP A 298 21.91 15.64 -14.84
C ASP A 298 20.39 15.84 -14.68
N GLY A 299 19.93 16.28 -13.50
CA GLY A 299 18.50 16.38 -13.21
C GLY A 299 17.80 15.03 -13.00
N LYS A 300 18.56 13.94 -12.81
CA LYS A 300 18.03 12.57 -12.73
C LYS A 300 17.84 12.12 -11.27
N PRO A 301 16.59 12.01 -10.78
CA PRO A 301 16.31 11.44 -9.46
C PRO A 301 16.46 9.91 -9.50
N ASN A 302 16.58 9.27 -8.33
CA ASN A 302 16.38 7.83 -8.20
C ASN A 302 14.91 7.48 -8.55
N PRO A 303 14.64 6.78 -9.66
CA PRO A 303 13.29 6.49 -10.10
C PRO A 303 12.53 5.58 -9.13
N PHE A 304 13.22 4.72 -8.36
CA PHE A 304 12.57 3.84 -7.36
C PHE A 304 12.05 4.58 -6.12
N VAL A 305 12.53 5.81 -5.90
CA VAL A 305 11.96 6.74 -4.91
C VAL A 305 10.78 7.50 -5.51
N VAL A 306 10.84 7.82 -6.81
CA VAL A 306 9.76 8.54 -7.48
C VAL A 306 8.55 7.63 -7.65
N ASP A 307 8.72 6.47 -8.28
CA ASP A 307 7.68 5.49 -8.55
C ASP A 307 7.99 4.17 -7.82
N THR A 308 7.27 3.94 -6.72
CA THR A 308 7.46 2.77 -5.86
C THR A 308 6.98 1.47 -6.49
N THR A 309 6.25 1.52 -7.61
CA THR A 309 5.82 0.32 -8.35
C THR A 309 7.00 -0.33 -9.11
N LEU A 310 8.04 0.44 -9.42
CA LEU A 310 9.14 0.02 -10.29
C LEU A 310 9.91 -1.19 -9.77
N VAL A 311 10.10 -1.33 -8.46
CA VAL A 311 10.78 -2.51 -7.90
C VAL A 311 10.05 -3.79 -8.33
N ARG A 312 8.72 -3.82 -8.17
CA ARG A 312 7.91 -4.98 -8.60
C ARG A 312 7.92 -5.12 -10.11
N ARG A 313 7.62 -4.04 -10.83
CA ARG A 313 7.50 -4.06 -12.30
C ARG A 313 8.78 -4.51 -13.01
N ALA A 314 9.93 -4.06 -12.53
CA ALA A 314 11.21 -4.29 -13.18
C ALA A 314 11.84 -5.64 -12.77
N TYR A 315 11.73 -6.03 -11.49
CA TYR A 315 12.47 -7.17 -10.93
C TYR A 315 11.61 -8.36 -10.51
N PHE A 316 10.30 -8.16 -10.41
CA PHE A 316 9.30 -9.16 -10.01
C PHE A 316 8.04 -9.06 -10.88
N PRO A 317 8.15 -9.05 -12.22
CA PRO A 317 7.01 -8.87 -13.12
C PRO A 317 5.93 -9.92 -12.93
N GLU A 318 6.27 -11.12 -12.43
CA GLU A 318 5.32 -12.17 -12.06
C GLU A 318 4.36 -11.77 -10.91
N LEU A 319 4.81 -10.83 -10.09
CA LEU A 319 4.06 -10.23 -8.99
C LEU A 319 3.36 -8.93 -9.40
N TYR A 320 3.55 -8.45 -10.63
CA TYR A 320 2.95 -7.23 -11.15
C TYR A 320 1.75 -7.52 -12.05
N GLY A 321 0.80 -6.59 -12.08
CA GLY A 321 -0.40 -6.65 -12.91
C GLY A 321 -1.56 -7.30 -12.19
N SER A 322 -2.57 -6.50 -11.89
CA SER A 322 -3.86 -7.00 -11.46
C SER A 322 -4.55 -7.66 -12.65
N SER A 323 -5.16 -8.81 -12.44
CA SER A 323 -5.92 -9.49 -13.49
C SER A 323 -7.26 -9.94 -12.99
N VAL A 324 -8.31 -9.66 -13.76
CA VAL A 324 -9.66 -10.17 -13.52
C VAL A 324 -10.09 -10.98 -14.72
N ALA A 325 -10.48 -12.23 -14.50
CA ALA A 325 -11.23 -13.00 -15.48
C ALA A 325 -12.72 -12.71 -15.25
N LEU A 326 -13.33 -11.84 -16.04
CA LEU A 326 -14.75 -11.49 -15.91
C LEU A 326 -15.60 -12.56 -16.61
N LEU A 327 -16.59 -13.11 -15.90
CA LEU A 327 -17.58 -14.04 -16.45
C LEU A 327 -18.81 -13.31 -16.98
N SER A 328 -19.28 -12.30 -16.26
CA SER A 328 -20.48 -11.54 -16.63
C SER A 328 -20.41 -10.12 -16.09
N PHE A 329 -21.06 -9.19 -16.79
CA PHE A 329 -21.42 -7.86 -16.29
C PHE A 329 -22.76 -7.48 -16.89
N SER A 330 -23.79 -7.39 -16.06
CA SER A 330 -25.18 -7.20 -16.44
C SER A 330 -25.83 -6.12 -15.58
N GLY A 331 -26.99 -5.65 -16.04
CA GLY A 331 -27.76 -4.67 -15.31
C GLY A 331 -29.22 -4.72 -15.70
N VAL A 332 -30.09 -4.60 -14.71
CA VAL A 332 -31.53 -4.70 -14.86
C VAL A 332 -32.17 -3.49 -14.19
N TYR A 333 -33.12 -2.88 -14.89
CA TYR A 333 -33.95 -1.83 -14.32
C TYR A 333 -35.08 -2.47 -13.49
N VAL A 334 -35.09 -2.24 -12.18
CA VAL A 334 -36.04 -2.81 -11.23
C VAL A 334 -36.63 -1.67 -10.40
N GLY A 335 -37.93 -1.37 -10.58
CA GLY A 335 -38.54 -0.21 -9.95
C GLY A 335 -37.96 1.11 -10.53
N PRO A 336 -37.60 2.11 -9.71
CA PRO A 336 -36.89 3.31 -10.16
C PRO A 336 -35.35 3.17 -10.15
N GLU A 337 -34.82 1.96 -9.94
CA GLU A 337 -33.40 1.71 -9.73
C GLU A 337 -32.81 0.84 -10.84
N ILE A 338 -31.51 0.93 -11.07
CA ILE A 338 -30.76 -0.02 -11.89
C ILE A 338 -29.88 -0.85 -10.97
N GLN A 339 -30.12 -2.15 -10.92
CA GLN A 339 -29.24 -3.10 -10.27
C GLN A 339 -28.20 -3.58 -11.29
N LEU A 340 -26.93 -3.46 -10.95
CA LEU A 340 -25.80 -3.97 -11.70
C LEU A 340 -25.27 -5.21 -10.99
N ASP A 341 -24.95 -6.25 -11.74
CA ASP A 341 -24.36 -7.48 -11.24
C ASP A 341 -23.16 -7.87 -12.10
N TRP A 342 -22.08 -8.32 -11.49
CA TRP A 342 -20.96 -8.93 -12.21
C TRP A 342 -20.39 -10.12 -11.45
N GLU A 343 -19.90 -11.08 -12.23
CA GLU A 343 -19.23 -12.27 -11.72
C GLU A 343 -17.83 -12.37 -12.31
N THR A 344 -16.86 -12.69 -11.47
CA THR A 344 -15.48 -12.98 -11.86
C THR A 344 -15.24 -14.48 -11.73
N ALA A 345 -14.35 -15.04 -12.55
CA ALA A 345 -13.80 -16.39 -12.38
C ALA A 345 -12.52 -16.38 -11.54
N SER A 346 -11.78 -15.28 -11.57
CA SER A 346 -10.59 -15.06 -10.75
C SER A 346 -10.26 -13.58 -10.63
N GLU A 347 -9.61 -13.23 -9.51
CA GLU A 347 -9.16 -11.89 -9.15
C GLU A 347 -7.73 -11.98 -8.59
N LYS A 348 -6.74 -11.68 -9.41
CA LYS A 348 -5.34 -11.61 -8.98
C LYS A 348 -5.02 -10.18 -8.59
N ARG A 349 -4.68 -9.98 -7.32
CA ARG A 349 -4.17 -8.71 -6.77
C ARG A 349 -5.12 -7.52 -6.94
N VAL A 350 -6.42 -7.76 -6.94
CA VAL A 350 -7.44 -6.71 -6.98
C VAL A 350 -7.74 -6.25 -5.56
N GLU A 351 -7.81 -4.94 -5.35
CA GLU A 351 -8.23 -4.31 -4.09
C GLU A 351 -9.76 -4.16 -4.06
N GLY A 352 -10.36 -3.78 -5.19
CA GLY A 352 -11.80 -3.70 -5.35
C GLY A 352 -12.21 -3.12 -6.70
N PHE A 353 -13.48 -2.76 -6.84
CA PHE A 353 -14.05 -2.28 -8.09
C PHE A 353 -14.49 -0.81 -8.00
N ARG A 354 -14.50 -0.17 -9.16
CA ARG A 354 -15.00 1.19 -9.38
C ARG A 354 -15.97 1.15 -10.52
N VAL A 355 -17.16 1.71 -10.30
CA VAL A 355 -18.21 1.81 -11.31
C VAL A 355 -18.39 3.26 -11.70
N PHE A 356 -18.30 3.54 -12.99
CA PHE A 356 -18.60 4.86 -13.54
C PHE A 356 -19.89 4.78 -14.35
N ARG A 357 -20.61 5.89 -14.43
CA ARG A 357 -21.84 6.02 -15.20
C ARG A 357 -21.78 7.24 -16.10
N ARG A 358 -22.41 7.15 -17.26
CA ARG A 358 -22.65 8.25 -18.19
C ARG A 358 -24.07 8.10 -18.76
N ARG A 359 -24.80 9.18 -19.01
CA ARG A 359 -26.00 9.10 -19.87
C ARG A 359 -25.57 8.99 -21.32
N GLU A 360 -26.24 8.17 -22.12
CA GLU A 360 -25.83 7.93 -23.51
C GLU A 360 -25.75 9.23 -24.35
N ASP A 361 -26.63 10.20 -24.05
CA ASP A 361 -26.68 11.54 -24.65
C ASP A 361 -25.68 12.56 -24.06
N SER A 362 -24.89 12.17 -23.06
CA SER A 362 -23.90 13.02 -22.38
C SER A 362 -22.47 12.56 -22.66
N GLY A 363 -21.49 13.48 -22.66
CA GLY A 363 -20.13 13.16 -23.12
C GLY A 363 -19.17 12.55 -22.09
N ARG A 364 -19.47 12.55 -20.78
CA ARG A 364 -18.46 12.23 -19.74
C ARG A 364 -18.96 11.24 -18.69
N PHE A 365 -18.12 10.24 -18.39
CA PHE A 365 -18.29 9.35 -17.24
C PHE A 365 -18.08 10.08 -15.92
N VAL A 366 -18.99 9.83 -14.98
CA VAL A 366 -18.90 10.24 -13.57
C VAL A 366 -18.74 8.99 -12.71
N LEU A 367 -17.99 9.09 -11.62
CA LEU A 367 -17.86 8.01 -10.65
C LEU A 367 -19.20 7.81 -9.94
N LEU A 368 -19.74 6.59 -9.99
CA LEU A 368 -20.98 6.21 -9.32
C LEU A 368 -20.68 5.63 -7.93
N ALA A 369 -19.76 4.66 -7.85
CA ALA A 369 -19.35 4.01 -6.60
C ALA A 369 -17.91 3.48 -6.71
N ASP A 370 -17.24 3.32 -5.56
CA ASP A 370 -15.94 2.67 -5.44
C ASP A 370 -15.78 1.90 -4.13
N TYR A 371 -14.83 0.97 -4.11
CA TYR A 371 -14.47 0.12 -2.96
C TYR A 371 -13.97 0.86 -1.71
N LEU A 372 -13.58 2.14 -1.81
CA LEU A 372 -13.16 2.94 -0.65
C LEU A 372 -14.37 3.47 0.13
N SER A 373 -15.45 3.76 -0.59
CA SER A 373 -16.69 4.29 -0.04
C SER A 373 -17.77 3.24 0.17
N ASP A 374 -17.71 2.13 -0.59
CA ASP A 374 -18.61 0.98 -0.47
C ASP A 374 -17.81 -0.32 -0.29
N PRO A 375 -17.70 -0.85 0.95
CA PRO A 375 -16.99 -2.08 1.22
C PRO A 375 -17.52 -3.32 0.49
N ALA A 376 -18.76 -3.30 -0.02
CA ALA A 376 -19.29 -4.39 -0.84
C ALA A 376 -18.56 -4.52 -2.19
N LEU A 377 -17.84 -3.48 -2.60
CA LEU A 377 -17.04 -3.44 -3.82
C LEU A 377 -15.56 -3.82 -3.59
N LEU A 378 -15.17 -4.18 -2.37
CA LEU A 378 -13.85 -4.76 -2.10
C LEU A 378 -13.74 -6.14 -2.77
N ALA A 379 -12.58 -6.45 -3.31
CA ALA A 379 -12.34 -7.75 -3.94
C ALA A 379 -12.56 -8.90 -2.94
N MET A 380 -13.46 -9.80 -3.30
CA MET A 380 -13.80 -11.01 -2.55
C MET A 380 -13.23 -12.28 -3.21
N GLY A 381 -12.77 -12.19 -4.45
CA GLY A 381 -12.11 -13.26 -5.17
C GLY A 381 -10.62 -13.37 -4.84
N GLY A 382 -9.96 -14.29 -5.53
CA GLY A 382 -8.53 -14.53 -5.47
C GLY A 382 -7.99 -15.09 -6.79
N PRO A 383 -6.67 -15.37 -6.87
CA PRO A 383 -6.03 -15.74 -8.14
C PRO A 383 -6.60 -17.00 -8.82
N GLN A 384 -7.30 -17.85 -8.07
CA GLN A 384 -7.93 -19.09 -8.53
C GLN A 384 -9.41 -19.19 -8.12
N GLN A 385 -10.00 -18.09 -7.64
CA GLN A 385 -11.38 -18.08 -7.15
C GLN A 385 -12.06 -16.77 -7.53
N GLY A 386 -13.22 -16.88 -8.14
CA GLY A 386 -14.06 -15.74 -8.48
C GLY A 386 -14.95 -15.26 -7.34
N ALA A 387 -15.69 -14.18 -7.60
CA ALA A 387 -16.73 -13.67 -6.73
C ALA A 387 -17.85 -12.99 -7.51
N HIS A 388 -18.98 -12.79 -6.83
CA HIS A 388 -20.15 -12.10 -7.35
C HIS A 388 -20.34 -10.77 -6.61
N TYR A 389 -20.69 -9.73 -7.35
CA TYR A 389 -20.87 -8.38 -6.84
C TYR A 389 -22.17 -7.79 -7.37
N THR A 390 -22.78 -6.97 -6.53
CA THR A 390 -24.01 -6.24 -6.86
C THR A 390 -23.84 -4.78 -6.47
N LEU A 391 -24.32 -3.87 -7.32
CA LEU A 391 -24.39 -2.44 -7.05
C LEU A 391 -25.75 -1.90 -7.48
N VAL A 392 -26.39 -1.10 -6.64
CA VAL A 392 -27.67 -0.44 -6.98
C VAL A 392 -27.44 1.04 -7.27
N ASP A 393 -27.84 1.46 -8.47
CA ASP A 393 -27.97 2.87 -8.83
C ASP A 393 -29.42 3.32 -8.61
N SER A 394 -29.64 4.12 -7.56
CA SER A 394 -30.95 4.66 -7.18
C SER A 394 -31.25 6.04 -7.77
N THR A 395 -30.35 6.56 -8.60
CA THR A 395 -30.48 7.87 -9.26
C THR A 395 -30.82 7.89 -10.76
N PRO A 396 -31.12 6.77 -11.47
CA PRO A 396 -31.55 6.83 -12.86
C PRO A 396 -32.86 7.61 -13.03
N VAL A 397 -32.91 8.46 -14.05
CA VAL A 397 -34.15 9.06 -14.55
C VAL A 397 -34.78 8.12 -15.58
N ALA A 398 -36.08 7.85 -15.42
CA ALA A 398 -36.84 7.01 -16.34
C ALA A 398 -36.74 7.49 -17.81
N ASN A 399 -36.89 6.55 -18.73
CA ASN A 399 -36.79 6.67 -20.19
C ASN A 399 -35.45 7.22 -20.70
N HIS A 400 -34.38 7.09 -19.92
CA HIS A 400 -33.02 7.42 -20.34
C HIS A 400 -32.15 6.18 -20.41
N ALA A 401 -31.20 6.18 -21.34
CA ALA A 401 -30.17 5.17 -21.45
C ALA A 401 -28.90 5.62 -20.72
N TYR A 402 -28.32 4.69 -19.97
CA TYR A 402 -27.09 4.87 -19.21
C TYR A 402 -26.06 3.86 -19.66
N VAL A 403 -24.80 4.30 -19.77
CA VAL A 403 -23.64 3.44 -19.96
C VAL A 403 -22.89 3.35 -18.64
N TYR A 404 -22.75 2.14 -18.12
CA TYR A 404 -21.96 1.82 -16.94
C TYR A 404 -20.61 1.26 -17.36
N ARG A 405 -19.56 1.67 -16.67
CA ARG A 405 -18.18 1.23 -16.91
C ARG A 405 -17.65 0.57 -15.66
N LEU A 406 -17.23 -0.68 -15.78
CA LEU A 406 -16.63 -1.44 -14.71
C LEU A 406 -15.10 -1.39 -14.80
N VAL A 407 -14.45 -1.02 -13.70
CA VAL A 407 -12.99 -0.96 -13.58
C VAL A 407 -12.58 -1.68 -12.30
N ALA A 408 -11.64 -2.62 -12.38
CA ALA A 408 -10.98 -3.18 -11.21
C ALA A 408 -9.80 -2.29 -10.82
N GLN A 409 -9.61 -2.09 -9.52
CA GLN A 409 -8.47 -1.40 -8.94
C GLN A 409 -7.54 -2.43 -8.31
N GLY A 410 -6.28 -2.39 -8.69
CA GLY A 410 -5.24 -3.27 -8.16
C GLY A 410 -4.67 -2.82 -6.83
N LEU A 411 -4.16 -3.78 -6.07
CA LEU A 411 -3.37 -3.55 -4.85
C LEU A 411 -2.08 -2.76 -5.11
N ASP A 412 -1.64 -2.69 -6.38
CA ASP A 412 -0.46 -1.94 -6.81
C ASP A 412 -0.80 -0.56 -7.38
N GLY A 413 -2.07 -0.14 -7.31
CA GLY A 413 -2.53 1.15 -7.81
C GLY A 413 -2.91 1.16 -9.31
N ASP A 414 -2.71 0.05 -10.03
CA ASP A 414 -3.13 -0.11 -11.41
C ASP A 414 -4.66 -0.21 -11.56
N SER A 415 -5.19 0.28 -12.68
CA SER A 415 -6.63 0.21 -12.98
C SER A 415 -6.86 -0.64 -14.24
N LEU A 416 -7.70 -1.67 -14.13
CA LEU A 416 -8.05 -2.58 -15.21
C LEU A 416 -9.48 -2.33 -15.69
N PHE A 417 -9.64 -1.86 -16.92
CA PHE A 417 -10.96 -1.73 -17.57
C PHE A 417 -11.52 -3.12 -17.89
N LEU A 418 -12.74 -3.40 -17.43
CA LEU A 418 -13.38 -4.72 -17.58
C LEU A 418 -14.50 -4.74 -18.62
N GLY A 419 -15.18 -3.62 -18.83
CA GLY A 419 -16.23 -3.52 -19.84
C GLY A 419 -17.16 -2.34 -19.63
N ASP A 420 -17.92 -2.04 -20.69
CA ASP A 420 -19.04 -1.10 -20.67
C ASP A 420 -20.36 -1.87 -20.84
N LEU A 421 -21.42 -1.41 -20.18
CA LEU A 421 -22.76 -1.98 -20.20
C LEU A 421 -23.79 -0.87 -20.41
N SER A 422 -24.67 -1.02 -21.40
CA SER A 422 -25.79 -0.09 -21.62
C SER A 422 -27.08 -0.63 -20.99
N VAL A 423 -27.76 0.20 -20.20
CA VAL A 423 -29.05 -0.12 -19.58
C VAL A 423 -30.03 1.03 -19.83
N VAL A 424 -31.25 0.71 -20.24
CA VAL A 424 -32.34 1.69 -20.42
C VAL A 424 -33.24 1.65 -19.19
N ALA A 425 -33.43 2.80 -18.55
CA ALA A 425 -34.33 2.96 -17.41
C ALA A 425 -35.80 3.04 -17.87
N GLY A 426 -36.38 1.97 -18.43
CA GLY A 426 -37.73 1.95 -19.02
C GLY A 426 -38.79 1.22 -18.18
N GLN A 427 -40.08 1.41 -18.44
CA GLN A 427 -41.16 0.72 -17.70
C GLN A 427 -40.95 -0.81 -17.64
N PRO A 428 -41.28 -1.48 -16.51
CA PRO A 428 -41.15 -2.93 -16.39
C PRO A 428 -42.08 -3.62 -17.39
N THR A 429 -41.53 -4.25 -18.42
CA THR A 429 -42.28 -5.16 -19.27
C THR A 429 -42.49 -6.47 -18.51
N GLY A 430 -43.66 -6.64 -17.87
CA GLY A 430 -44.19 -7.99 -17.64
C GLY A 430 -44.64 -8.58 -18.99
N ILE A 431 -44.61 -9.89 -19.28
CA ILE A 431 -44.29 -11.14 -18.58
C ILE A 431 -43.83 -12.09 -19.70
N GLU A 432 -42.88 -13.00 -19.44
CA GLU A 432 -43.03 -14.40 -19.89
C GLU A 432 -42.30 -15.33 -18.93
N SER A 433 -43.10 -16.14 -18.24
CA SER A 433 -42.65 -17.24 -17.40
C SER A 433 -41.98 -18.30 -18.26
N ALA A 434 -40.64 -18.38 -18.23
CA ALA A 434 -39.95 -19.63 -18.50
C ALA A 434 -39.76 -20.33 -17.16
N SER A 435 -40.62 -21.33 -16.91
CA SER A 435 -40.44 -22.29 -15.84
C SER A 435 -39.08 -22.98 -15.97
N SER A 436 -38.14 -22.61 -15.11
CA SER A 436 -37.16 -23.55 -14.57
C SER A 436 -37.26 -23.43 -13.06
N PRO A 437 -37.40 -24.54 -12.31
CA PRO A 437 -37.30 -24.48 -10.88
C PRO A 437 -35.83 -24.18 -10.57
N GLU A 438 -35.47 -22.90 -10.47
CA GLU A 438 -34.26 -22.53 -9.76
C GLU A 438 -34.39 -23.13 -8.35
N PRO A 439 -33.41 -23.90 -7.88
CA PRO A 439 -33.53 -24.55 -6.59
C PRO A 439 -33.58 -23.45 -5.53
N ALA A 440 -34.71 -23.32 -4.84
CA ALA A 440 -34.90 -22.45 -3.68
C ALA A 440 -33.60 -22.33 -2.87
N ARG A 441 -33.04 -21.11 -2.76
CA ARG A 441 -31.72 -20.93 -2.15
C ARG A 441 -31.81 -21.37 -0.69
N PHE A 442 -31.00 -22.37 -0.41
CA PHE A 442 -30.75 -22.90 0.92
C PHE A 442 -29.24 -22.76 1.09
N GLN A 443 -28.75 -21.80 1.87
CA GLN A 443 -27.33 -21.43 1.87
C GLN A 443 -26.77 -21.26 3.28
N LEU A 444 -25.58 -21.82 3.50
CA LEU A 444 -24.72 -21.56 4.64
C LEU A 444 -23.70 -20.47 4.25
N ALA A 445 -23.96 -19.24 4.64
CA ALA A 445 -23.09 -18.09 4.37
C ALA A 445 -21.79 -18.18 5.19
N PRO A 446 -20.75 -17.39 4.84
CA PRO A 446 -19.52 -17.33 5.65
C PRO A 446 -19.84 -16.95 7.10
N ALA A 447 -19.36 -17.78 8.03
CA ALA A 447 -19.47 -17.50 9.45
C ALA A 447 -18.44 -16.41 9.83
N TYR A 448 -18.82 -15.47 10.69
CA TYR A 448 -17.98 -14.33 11.05
C TYR A 448 -17.99 -14.03 12.56
N PRO A 449 -16.87 -13.53 13.11
CA PRO A 449 -15.54 -13.45 12.47
C PRO A 449 -14.98 -14.86 12.16
N ASN A 450 -14.04 -15.01 11.23
CA ASN A 450 -13.33 -16.27 11.01
C ASN A 450 -11.92 -15.98 10.46
N PRO A 451 -10.83 -16.25 11.21
CA PRO A 451 -10.80 -16.89 12.53
C PRO A 451 -11.56 -16.14 13.63
N PHE A 452 -12.07 -16.86 14.64
CA PHE A 452 -12.82 -16.28 15.75
C PHE A 452 -12.20 -16.59 17.10
N ASN A 453 -12.34 -15.66 18.05
CA ASN A 453 -11.94 -15.83 19.44
C ASN A 453 -13.17 -15.82 20.35
N GLY A 454 -13.76 -16.99 20.58
CA GLY A 454 -14.81 -17.20 21.57
C GLY A 454 -16.26 -17.13 21.07
N GLN A 455 -16.61 -16.23 20.14
CA GLN A 455 -17.96 -16.17 19.56
C GLN A 455 -17.94 -16.11 18.03
N LEU A 456 -18.78 -16.94 17.40
CA LEU A 456 -18.96 -17.05 15.96
C LEU A 456 -20.43 -16.84 15.61
N VAL A 457 -20.70 -16.01 14.60
CA VAL A 457 -22.02 -15.86 13.98
C VAL A 457 -22.08 -16.70 12.71
N VAL A 458 -23.13 -17.48 12.55
CA VAL A 458 -23.36 -18.41 11.43
C VAL A 458 -24.66 -18.02 10.73
N PRO A 459 -24.60 -17.27 9.61
CA PRO A 459 -25.78 -16.91 8.85
C PRO A 459 -26.26 -18.06 7.97
N VAL A 460 -27.57 -18.32 8.00
CA VAL A 460 -28.26 -19.31 7.16
C VAL A 460 -29.39 -18.61 6.42
N GLU A 461 -29.45 -18.80 5.11
CA GLU A 461 -30.50 -18.23 4.26
C GLU A 461 -31.41 -19.33 3.73
N VAL A 462 -32.71 -19.11 3.85
CA VAL A 462 -33.76 -20.04 3.46
C VAL A 462 -34.78 -19.28 2.62
N GLU A 463 -34.94 -19.60 1.34
CA GLU A 463 -35.88 -18.87 0.47
C GLU A 463 -37.30 -19.45 0.44
N THR A 464 -37.49 -20.74 0.71
CA THR A 464 -38.81 -21.38 0.74
C THR A 464 -39.05 -22.11 2.06
N SER A 465 -40.22 -21.92 2.64
CA SER A 465 -40.61 -22.55 3.91
C SER A 465 -40.84 -24.05 3.74
N GLY A 466 -40.36 -24.87 4.70
CA GLY A 466 -40.96 -26.19 4.93
C GLY A 466 -40.00 -27.36 5.16
N ALA A 467 -38.71 -27.25 4.84
CA ALA A 467 -37.77 -28.34 5.06
C ALA A 467 -37.16 -28.31 6.47
N ALA A 468 -36.98 -29.50 7.07
CA ALA A 468 -36.28 -29.63 8.35
C ALA A 468 -34.77 -29.43 8.14
N VAL A 469 -34.19 -28.54 8.95
CA VAL A 469 -32.81 -28.09 8.89
C VAL A 469 -32.07 -28.53 10.15
N ALA A 470 -30.87 -29.07 9.99
CA ALA A 470 -29.94 -29.33 11.08
C ALA A 470 -28.65 -28.52 10.85
N LEU A 471 -28.31 -27.65 11.80
CA LEU A 471 -27.06 -26.90 11.83
C LEU A 471 -26.17 -27.46 12.94
N THR A 472 -25.03 -28.03 12.56
CA THR A 472 -24.18 -28.83 13.46
C THR A 472 -22.73 -28.40 13.36
N VAL A 473 -22.04 -28.33 14.49
CA VAL A 473 -20.59 -28.14 14.59
C VAL A 473 -19.92 -29.51 14.68
N LEU A 474 -18.90 -29.73 13.85
CA LEU A 474 -18.11 -30.96 13.79
C LEU A 474 -16.62 -30.66 14.05
N ASP A 475 -15.89 -31.61 14.61
CA ASP A 475 -14.42 -31.57 14.68
C ASP A 475 -13.77 -32.05 13.38
N VAL A 476 -12.44 -32.05 13.33
CA VAL A 476 -11.67 -32.49 12.14
C VAL A 476 -11.86 -33.97 11.78
N LEU A 477 -12.30 -34.80 12.72
CA LEU A 477 -12.63 -36.21 12.50
C LEU A 477 -14.09 -36.40 12.07
N GLY A 478 -14.84 -35.31 11.88
CA GLY A 478 -16.27 -35.34 11.55
C GLY A 478 -17.17 -35.70 12.74
N ARG A 479 -16.61 -35.80 13.96
CA ARG A 479 -17.40 -36.09 15.16
C ARG A 479 -18.18 -34.85 15.54
N ARG A 480 -19.43 -35.05 15.97
CA ARG A 480 -20.31 -33.96 16.36
C ARG A 480 -19.85 -33.33 17.68
N VAL A 481 -19.57 -32.04 17.63
CA VAL A 481 -19.24 -31.20 18.79
C VAL A 481 -20.51 -30.64 19.42
N ARG A 482 -21.42 -30.06 18.62
CA ARG A 482 -22.67 -29.44 19.10
C ARG A 482 -23.71 -29.26 18.00
N HIS A 483 -25.00 -29.26 18.34
CA HIS A 483 -26.06 -28.74 17.46
C HIS A 483 -26.32 -27.26 17.77
N LEU A 484 -26.29 -26.41 16.75
CA LEU A 484 -26.69 -25.00 16.86
C LEU A 484 -28.19 -24.84 16.63
N PHE A 485 -28.77 -25.69 15.77
CA PHE A 485 -30.20 -25.70 15.48
C PHE A 485 -30.64 -27.05 14.90
N SER A 486 -31.87 -27.46 15.20
CA SER A 486 -32.54 -28.59 14.56
C SER A 486 -34.04 -28.32 14.53
N GLY A 487 -34.62 -28.14 13.35
CA GLY A 487 -36.03 -27.76 13.21
C GLY A 487 -36.35 -27.18 11.84
N ARG A 488 -37.55 -26.62 11.66
CA ARG A 488 -37.92 -25.92 10.40
C ARG A 488 -37.61 -24.43 10.54
N LEU A 489 -37.12 -23.82 9.45
CA LEU A 489 -36.92 -22.37 9.37
C LEU A 489 -37.96 -21.75 8.44
N SER A 490 -38.47 -20.57 8.82
CA SER A 490 -39.25 -19.72 7.92
C SER A 490 -38.35 -19.12 6.84
N PRO A 491 -38.90 -18.65 5.72
CA PRO A 491 -38.11 -17.94 4.72
C PRO A 491 -37.44 -16.71 5.33
N GLY A 492 -36.24 -16.38 4.87
CA GLY A 492 -35.42 -15.27 5.33
C GLY A 492 -34.04 -15.69 5.84
N ARG A 493 -33.31 -14.69 6.33
CA ARG A 493 -31.95 -14.83 6.88
C ARG A 493 -32.01 -15.07 8.39
N HIS A 494 -31.38 -16.15 8.84
CA HIS A 494 -31.29 -16.56 10.24
C HIS A 494 -29.85 -16.49 10.71
N LEU A 495 -29.62 -15.94 11.92
CA LEU A 495 -28.28 -15.82 12.49
C LEU A 495 -28.15 -16.73 13.71
N PHE A 496 -27.34 -17.78 13.60
CA PHE A 496 -27.00 -18.65 14.72
C PHE A 496 -25.70 -18.21 15.37
N ARG A 497 -25.54 -18.46 16.66
CA ARG A 497 -24.32 -18.12 17.40
C ARG A 497 -23.70 -19.36 18.00
N TRP A 498 -22.39 -19.49 17.88
CA TRP A 498 -21.62 -20.52 18.56
C TRP A 498 -20.56 -19.89 19.46
N ASN A 499 -20.52 -20.28 20.73
CA ASN A 499 -19.63 -19.74 21.74
C ASN A 499 -18.39 -20.62 22.00
N ALA A 500 -17.96 -21.39 20.99
CA ALA A 500 -16.84 -22.33 21.12
C ALA A 500 -16.96 -23.28 22.33
N ALA A 501 -18.17 -23.83 22.53
CA ALA A 501 -18.47 -24.85 23.54
C ALA A 501 -19.17 -26.08 22.93
N ASP A 502 -18.91 -27.26 23.51
CA ASP A 502 -19.50 -28.54 23.13
C ASP A 502 -20.94 -28.71 23.63
N GLY A 503 -21.55 -29.87 23.37
CA GLY A 503 -22.90 -30.20 23.80
C GLY A 503 -23.12 -30.23 25.32
N ASN A 504 -22.06 -30.30 26.13
CA ASN A 504 -22.12 -30.25 27.59
C ASN A 504 -21.79 -28.85 28.15
N GLY A 505 -21.62 -27.86 27.28
CA GLY A 505 -21.25 -26.49 27.65
C GLY A 505 -19.77 -26.30 27.98
N ARG A 506 -18.92 -27.31 27.77
CA ARG A 506 -17.46 -27.18 27.99
C ARG A 506 -16.80 -26.50 26.81
N ALA A 507 -15.83 -25.64 27.08
CA ALA A 507 -15.04 -24.98 26.04
C ALA A 507 -14.28 -26.00 25.19
N VAL A 508 -14.31 -25.83 23.86
CA VAL A 508 -13.52 -26.66 22.93
C VAL A 508 -12.14 -26.04 22.65
N PRO A 509 -11.09 -26.82 22.36
CA PRO A 509 -9.73 -26.30 22.14
C PRO A 509 -9.62 -25.47 20.86
N SER A 510 -8.61 -24.58 20.78
CA SER A 510 -8.23 -23.89 19.54
C SER A 510 -7.97 -24.91 18.43
N GLY A 511 -8.42 -24.61 17.21
CA GLY A 511 -8.31 -25.55 16.10
C GLY A 511 -9.35 -25.34 15.00
N ILE A 512 -9.37 -26.28 14.07
CA ILE A 512 -10.27 -26.27 12.92
C ILE A 512 -11.57 -27.00 13.28
N TYR A 513 -12.69 -26.38 12.95
CA TYR A 513 -14.03 -26.96 13.08
C TYR A 513 -14.81 -26.79 11.77
N PHE A 514 -15.86 -27.58 11.62
CA PHE A 514 -16.74 -27.52 10.45
C PHE A 514 -18.17 -27.25 10.88
N ILE A 515 -18.79 -26.23 10.29
CA ILE A 515 -20.22 -25.97 10.42
C ILE A 515 -20.92 -26.67 9.26
N ARG A 516 -21.78 -27.63 9.58
CA ARG A 516 -22.59 -28.38 8.63
C ARG A 516 -24.05 -27.96 8.71
N LEU A 517 -24.57 -27.43 7.62
CA LEU A 517 -26.00 -27.17 7.40
C LEU A 517 -26.57 -28.30 6.54
N GLN A 518 -27.61 -28.97 7.02
CA GLN A 518 -28.26 -30.09 6.33
C GLN A 518 -29.76 -29.90 6.25
N SER A 519 -30.36 -30.16 5.09
CA SER A 519 -31.80 -30.17 4.86
C SER A 519 -32.17 -31.22 3.81
N GLY A 520 -32.78 -32.32 4.27
CA GLY A 520 -32.98 -33.52 3.45
C GLY A 520 -31.67 -34.04 2.84
N PRO A 521 -31.56 -34.18 1.50
CA PRO A 521 -30.33 -34.61 0.82
C PRO A 521 -29.28 -33.48 0.66
N ARG A 522 -29.65 -32.21 0.90
CA ARG A 522 -28.74 -31.08 0.71
C ARG A 522 -27.85 -30.92 1.95
N VAL A 523 -26.54 -30.90 1.74
CA VAL A 523 -25.53 -30.67 2.79
C VAL A 523 -24.57 -29.57 2.34
N GLN A 524 -24.36 -28.58 3.19
CA GLN A 524 -23.31 -27.56 3.02
C GLN A 524 -22.41 -27.55 4.24
N VAL A 525 -21.11 -27.39 4.00
CA VAL A 525 -20.10 -27.37 5.06
C VAL A 525 -19.23 -26.12 4.91
N ARG A 526 -18.96 -25.45 6.04
CA ARG A 526 -18.00 -24.33 6.12
C ARG A 526 -16.94 -24.61 7.17
N LYS A 527 -15.67 -24.41 6.80
CA LYS A 527 -14.53 -24.46 7.73
C LYS A 527 -14.49 -23.19 8.56
N VAL A 528 -14.28 -23.33 9.87
CA VAL A 528 -14.06 -22.21 10.80
C VAL A 528 -12.84 -22.50 11.67
N ILE A 529 -12.11 -21.45 12.05
CA ILE A 529 -10.87 -21.53 12.81
C ILE A 529 -11.09 -20.83 14.15
N LEU A 530 -11.04 -21.59 15.24
CA LEU A 530 -11.07 -21.06 16.60
C LEU A 530 -9.63 -20.76 17.04
N ILE A 531 -9.38 -19.51 17.44
CA ILE A 531 -8.14 -19.06 18.06
C ILE A 531 -8.52 -18.51 19.43
N ARG A 532 -8.12 -19.20 20.49
CA ARG A 532 -8.16 -18.71 21.87
C ARG A 532 -6.76 -18.43 22.36
#